data_AF-A0A2K6LXH1-F1
#
_entry.id   AF-A0A2K6LXH1-F1
#
_cell.length_a   1.000
_cell.length_b   1.000
_cell.length_c   1.000
_cell.angle_alpha   90.00
_cell.angle_beta   90.00
_cell.angle_gamma   90.00
#
_symmetry.space_group_name_H-M   'P 1'
#
loop_
_entity.id
_entity.type
_entity.pdbx_description
1 polymer ?
#
loop_
_entity_poly.entity_id
_entity_poly.type
_entity_poly.pdbx_seq_one_letter_code
_entity_poly.pdbx_strand_id
1 'polypeptide(L)'
;MGAKESRIGFLSYEEALRRGEGGGVWASCLGGQRRAARRVDSSTTEMPPKVIYCSFGGTSKGLHFNNLIVGLVLLTRGKDEEKAKYIFSLFSSESGNYVIREEMERMLHVVDGKVPDTLRKCFSEGEKVNYEKFRNWLFLNKDAFTFSRWLLSGGVYVTLTDDSDTPTFYQTLAGVTHLEESDIIDLEKRYWLLKAQSRTGRFDLETFGPLVSPPIRPSLSEGLFNAFDENRDNHIDFKEISCGLSACCRGPLAERQKFCFKVFDVDRDGVLSRVELKDMVVALLEVWKDNRTDDIPELHMDLSDIVEGILNAHDTTK
;
A
#
# COMPACT_ATOMS: atom_id res chain seq x y z
N MET A 1 -17.46 -1.46 -26.68
CA MET A 1 -17.79 -2.82 -26.20
C MET A 1 -17.49 -2.85 -24.70
N GLY A 2 -18.36 -3.19 -23.76
CA GLY A 2 -19.73 -3.65 -23.79
C GLY A 2 -20.35 -3.36 -22.42
N ALA A 3 -21.55 -2.80 -22.41
CA ALA A 3 -22.37 -2.70 -21.22
C ALA A 3 -22.79 -4.14 -20.84
N LYS A 4 -22.06 -4.77 -19.92
CA LYS A 4 -22.58 -5.95 -19.23
C LYS A 4 -23.49 -5.45 -18.12
N GLU A 5 -24.79 -5.62 -18.33
CA GLU A 5 -25.83 -5.53 -17.31
C GLU A 5 -25.34 -6.15 -16.00
N SER A 6 -25.35 -5.37 -14.92
CA SER A 6 -25.15 -5.84 -13.54
C SER A 6 -26.32 -6.73 -13.10
N ARG A 7 -26.50 -7.90 -13.72
CA ARG A 7 -27.41 -8.94 -13.21
C ARG A 7 -26.68 -9.83 -12.22
N ILE A 8 -26.49 -9.38 -10.99
CA ILE A 8 -26.11 -10.30 -9.91
C ILE A 8 -26.89 -9.92 -8.65
N GLY A 9 -28.16 -10.34 -8.60
CA GLY A 9 -28.94 -10.33 -7.36
C GLY A 9 -28.64 -11.51 -6.43
N PHE A 10 -27.93 -12.53 -6.93
CA PHE A 10 -27.74 -13.82 -6.27
C PHE A 10 -26.33 -14.37 -6.52
N LEU A 11 -25.63 -14.72 -5.43
CA LEU A 11 -24.35 -15.42 -5.45
C LEU A 11 -24.58 -16.90 -5.06
N SER A 12 -24.34 -17.86 -5.96
CA SER A 12 -24.48 -19.29 -5.63
C SER A 12 -23.33 -19.76 -4.73
N TYR A 13 -23.51 -20.89 -4.03
CA TYR A 13 -22.48 -21.48 -3.18
C TYR A 13 -21.19 -21.82 -3.96
N GLU A 14 -21.33 -22.40 -5.16
CA GLU A 14 -20.19 -22.73 -6.01
C GLU A 14 -19.43 -21.49 -6.52
N GLU A 15 -20.16 -20.41 -6.82
CA GLU A 15 -19.56 -19.12 -7.20
C GLU A 15 -18.82 -18.47 -6.03
N ALA A 16 -19.37 -18.57 -4.82
CA ALA A 16 -18.71 -18.10 -3.60
C ALA A 16 -17.41 -18.88 -3.33
N LEU A 17 -17.43 -20.19 -3.51
CA LEU A 17 -16.24 -21.04 -3.33
C LEU A 17 -15.13 -20.69 -4.34
N ARG A 18 -15.48 -20.55 -5.63
CA ARG A 18 -14.53 -20.19 -6.70
C ARG A 18 -13.87 -18.83 -6.47
N ARG A 19 -14.60 -17.87 -5.91
CA ARG A 19 -14.07 -16.54 -5.54
C ARG A 19 -13.23 -16.57 -4.24
N GLY A 20 -13.42 -17.58 -3.39
CA GLY A 20 -12.59 -17.84 -2.22
C GLY A 20 -11.21 -18.40 -2.55
N GLU A 21 -11.04 -19.04 -3.70
CA GLU A 21 -9.74 -19.55 -4.17
C GLU A 21 -8.90 -18.48 -4.90
N GLY A 22 -9.54 -17.42 -5.42
CA GLY A 22 -8.92 -16.39 -6.27
C GLY A 22 -8.46 -15.11 -5.56
N GLY A 23 -8.23 -15.14 -4.25
CA GLY A 23 -7.68 -13.98 -3.50
C GLY A 23 -8.68 -12.88 -3.11
N GLY A 24 -9.97 -13.01 -3.42
CA GLY A 24 -10.98 -12.01 -3.06
C GLY A 24 -11.36 -11.99 -1.57
N VAL A 25 -12.30 -11.13 -1.18
CA VAL A 25 -12.80 -10.98 0.20
C VAL A 25 -13.20 -12.31 0.87
N TRP A 26 -13.69 -13.28 0.08
CA TRP A 26 -13.98 -14.63 0.57
C TRP A 26 -12.71 -15.40 0.97
N ALA A 27 -11.60 -15.24 0.25
CA ALA A 27 -10.31 -15.84 0.61
C ALA A 27 -9.79 -15.30 1.95
N SER A 28 -9.90 -13.98 2.18
CA SER A 28 -9.54 -13.34 3.45
C SER A 28 -10.42 -13.82 4.61
N CYS A 29 -11.72 -14.05 4.39
CA CYS A 29 -12.62 -14.64 5.38
C CYS A 29 -12.35 -16.13 5.65
N LEU A 30 -11.80 -16.86 4.67
CA LEU A 30 -11.56 -18.31 4.72
C LEU A 30 -10.14 -18.69 5.16
N GLY A 31 -9.31 -17.73 5.58
CA GLY A 31 -7.95 -17.99 6.05
C GLY A 31 -6.88 -18.09 4.94
N GLY A 32 -7.20 -17.67 3.71
CA GLY A 32 -6.29 -17.68 2.58
C GLY A 32 -5.23 -16.58 2.61
N GLN A 33 -4.43 -16.46 3.69
CA GLN A 33 -3.27 -15.56 3.73
C GLN A 33 -1.98 -16.37 3.85
N ARG A 34 -1.65 -17.11 2.78
CA ARG A 34 -0.27 -17.59 2.58
C ARG A 34 0.58 -16.40 2.13
N ARG A 35 1.27 -15.77 3.10
CA ARG A 35 2.34 -14.74 2.99
C ARG A 35 1.93 -13.33 3.38
N ALA A 36 1.78 -13.11 4.68
CA ALA A 36 2.37 -11.95 5.34
C ALA A 36 2.72 -12.35 6.77
N ALA A 37 4.01 -12.31 7.11
CA ALA A 37 4.50 -12.67 8.43
C ALA A 37 4.03 -11.66 9.49
N ARG A 38 2.87 -11.92 10.10
CA ARG A 38 2.60 -11.56 11.49
C ARG A 38 2.23 -12.84 12.20
N ARG A 39 2.75 -13.03 13.42
CA ARG A 39 2.44 -14.18 14.29
C ARG A 39 0.93 -14.33 14.42
N VAL A 40 0.33 -15.13 13.55
CA VAL A 40 -1.01 -15.66 13.75
C VAL A 40 -0.83 -16.78 14.75
N ASP A 41 -1.38 -16.56 15.94
CA ASP A 41 -1.46 -17.58 16.97
C ASP A 41 -2.10 -18.83 16.36
N SER A 42 -1.49 -19.99 16.61
CA SER A 42 -1.78 -21.30 15.99
C SER A 42 -3.21 -21.86 16.26
N SER A 43 -4.13 -21.03 16.73
CA SER A 43 -5.48 -21.38 17.18
C SER A 43 -6.60 -20.76 16.34
N THR A 44 -6.31 -19.94 15.33
CA THR A 44 -7.34 -19.44 14.40
C THR A 44 -7.83 -20.60 13.54
N THR A 45 -8.89 -21.25 14.02
CA THR A 45 -9.56 -22.35 13.33
C THR A 45 -10.14 -21.78 12.03
N GLU A 46 -9.69 -22.27 10.89
CA GLU A 46 -10.27 -21.91 9.59
C GLU A 46 -11.79 -22.11 9.61
N MET A 47 -12.54 -21.07 9.24
CA MET A 47 -14.00 -21.13 9.20
C MET A 47 -14.46 -21.95 7.98
N PRO A 48 -15.33 -22.96 8.15
CA PRO A 48 -15.82 -23.70 7.00
C PRO A 48 -16.64 -22.78 6.07
N PRO A 49 -16.40 -22.80 4.74
CA PRO A 49 -17.10 -21.92 3.78
C PRO A 49 -18.62 -22.03 3.84
N LYS A 50 -19.13 -23.24 4.14
CA LYS A 50 -20.54 -23.51 4.34
C LYS A 50 -21.14 -22.72 5.51
N VAL A 51 -20.40 -22.54 6.60
CA VAL A 51 -20.84 -21.78 7.77
C VAL A 51 -20.98 -20.31 7.39
N ILE A 52 -19.98 -19.72 6.73
CA ILE A 52 -20.02 -18.32 6.29
C ILE A 52 -21.19 -18.08 5.32
N TYR A 53 -21.35 -18.96 4.33
CA TYR A 53 -22.42 -18.85 3.35
C TYR A 53 -23.81 -18.92 4.00
N CYS A 54 -24.06 -19.90 4.87
CA CYS A 54 -25.33 -20.03 5.57
C CYS A 54 -25.57 -18.88 6.57
N SER A 55 -24.53 -18.44 7.29
CA SER A 55 -24.61 -17.34 8.26
C SER A 55 -24.82 -15.97 7.61
N PHE A 56 -24.57 -15.81 6.31
CA PHE A 56 -24.99 -14.63 5.56
C PHE A 56 -26.37 -14.79 4.90
N GLY A 57 -27.14 -15.83 5.22
CA GLY A 57 -28.46 -16.06 4.66
C GLY A 57 -28.40 -16.68 3.26
N GLY A 58 -27.31 -17.39 2.94
CA GLY A 58 -27.18 -18.17 1.73
C GLY A 58 -28.12 -19.37 1.74
N THR A 59 -28.87 -19.53 0.67
CA THR A 59 -29.78 -20.67 0.45
C THR A 59 -29.36 -21.48 -0.79
N SER A 60 -30.10 -22.54 -1.12
CA SER A 60 -29.94 -23.24 -2.40
C SER A 60 -30.21 -22.35 -3.62
N LYS A 61 -30.97 -21.25 -3.45
CA LYS A 61 -31.25 -20.26 -4.50
C LYS A 61 -30.14 -19.21 -4.65
N GLY A 62 -29.21 -19.15 -3.71
CA GLY A 62 -28.15 -18.15 -3.66
C GLY A 62 -28.16 -17.33 -2.37
N LEU A 63 -27.10 -16.53 -2.22
CA LEU A 63 -26.91 -15.49 -1.22
C LEU A 63 -27.23 -14.12 -1.85
N HIS A 64 -28.10 -13.37 -1.20
CA HIS A 64 -28.39 -11.99 -1.60
C HIS A 64 -27.21 -11.07 -1.31
N PHE A 65 -26.89 -10.20 -2.27
CA PHE A 65 -25.78 -9.25 -2.14
C PHE A 65 -25.90 -8.34 -0.91
N ASN A 66 -27.12 -7.87 -0.59
CA ASN A 66 -27.35 -7.04 0.60
C ASN A 66 -26.94 -7.75 1.90
N ASN A 67 -27.22 -9.05 2.02
CA ASN A 67 -26.86 -9.81 3.21
C ASN A 67 -25.35 -10.05 3.29
N LEU A 68 -24.68 -10.22 2.15
CA LEU A 68 -23.23 -10.28 2.08
C LEU A 68 -22.60 -8.97 2.58
N ILE A 69 -23.09 -7.82 2.12
CA ILE A 69 -22.57 -6.51 2.56
C ILE A 69 -22.79 -6.29 4.06
N VAL A 70 -24.00 -6.59 4.57
CA VAL A 70 -24.29 -6.53 6.02
C VAL A 70 -23.32 -7.41 6.80
N GLY A 71 -23.09 -8.63 6.32
CA GLY A 71 -22.12 -9.56 6.89
C GLY A 71 -20.70 -8.99 6.97
N LEU A 72 -20.20 -8.43 5.86
CA LEU A 72 -18.86 -7.84 5.79
C LEU A 72 -18.68 -6.60 6.68
N VAL A 73 -19.70 -5.74 6.76
CA VAL A 73 -19.69 -4.57 7.64
C VAL A 73 -19.60 -5.01 9.11
N LEU A 74 -20.37 -6.03 9.50
CA LEU A 74 -20.33 -6.56 10.86
C LEU A 74 -18.99 -7.20 11.21
N LEU A 75 -18.34 -7.84 10.26
CA LEU A 75 -17.02 -8.44 10.45
C LEU A 75 -15.91 -7.42 10.62
N THR A 76 -15.96 -6.35 9.84
CA THR A 76 -14.89 -5.34 9.82
C THR A 76 -15.05 -4.30 10.91
N ARG A 77 -16.28 -3.89 11.21
CA ARG A 77 -16.58 -2.71 12.05
C ARG A 77 -17.74 -2.90 13.03
N GLY A 78 -18.36 -4.07 13.07
CA GLY A 78 -19.51 -4.32 13.93
C GLY A 78 -19.16 -4.28 15.42
N LYS A 79 -19.96 -3.57 16.20
CA LYS A 79 -19.93 -3.65 17.68
C LYS A 79 -20.53 -4.97 18.14
N ASP A 80 -20.14 -5.44 19.33
CA ASP A 80 -20.67 -6.68 19.93
C ASP A 80 -22.20 -6.73 19.95
N GLU A 81 -22.87 -5.59 20.17
CA GLU A 81 -24.34 -5.47 20.11
C GLU A 81 -24.91 -5.69 18.71
N GLU A 82 -24.28 -5.12 17.68
CA GLU A 82 -24.74 -5.25 16.30
C GLU A 82 -24.55 -6.68 15.81
N LYS A 83 -23.43 -7.29 16.21
CA LYS A 83 -23.12 -8.71 15.99
C LYS A 83 -24.13 -9.61 16.69
N ALA A 84 -24.51 -9.33 17.94
CA ALA A 84 -25.52 -10.09 18.67
C ALA A 84 -26.91 -9.98 18.02
N LYS A 85 -27.33 -8.78 17.60
CA LYS A 85 -28.57 -8.58 16.84
C LYS A 85 -28.58 -9.35 15.53
N TYR A 86 -27.46 -9.34 14.82
CA TYR A 86 -27.33 -10.08 13.58
C TYR A 86 -27.45 -11.59 13.81
N ILE A 87 -26.72 -12.13 14.78
CA ILE A 87 -26.82 -13.55 15.16
C ILE A 87 -28.27 -13.92 15.52
N PHE A 88 -28.95 -13.08 16.30
CA PHE A 88 -30.37 -13.30 16.63
C PHE A 88 -31.27 -13.34 15.38
N SER A 89 -31.04 -12.42 14.43
CA SER A 89 -31.81 -12.36 13.19
C SER A 89 -31.67 -13.60 12.30
N LEU A 90 -30.57 -14.36 12.43
CA LEU A 90 -30.40 -15.63 11.71
C LEU A 90 -31.36 -16.72 12.18
N PHE A 91 -31.79 -16.66 13.44
CA PHE A 91 -32.65 -17.66 14.05
C PHE A 91 -34.08 -17.16 14.29
N SER A 92 -34.34 -15.87 14.12
CA SER A 92 -35.64 -15.28 14.43
C SER A 92 -36.69 -15.67 13.41
N SER A 93 -37.94 -15.79 13.84
CA SER A 93 -39.09 -15.95 12.94
C SER A 93 -39.19 -14.84 11.89
N GLU A 94 -40.04 -15.02 10.87
CA GLU A 94 -40.29 -14.01 9.82
C GLU A 94 -40.68 -12.62 10.37
N SER A 95 -41.27 -12.59 11.56
CA SER A 95 -41.63 -11.35 12.27
C SER A 95 -40.47 -10.68 13.01
N GLY A 96 -39.33 -11.35 13.15
CA GLY A 96 -38.12 -10.85 13.83
C GLY A 96 -38.21 -10.78 15.36
N ASN A 97 -39.33 -11.16 15.97
CA ASN A 97 -39.61 -10.87 17.39
C ASN A 97 -39.09 -11.92 18.38
N TYR A 98 -38.97 -13.18 17.93
CA TYR A 98 -38.58 -14.30 18.78
C TYR A 98 -37.90 -15.40 17.95
N VAL A 99 -37.12 -16.22 18.65
CA VAL A 99 -36.47 -17.44 18.13
C VAL A 99 -37.18 -18.65 18.74
N ILE A 100 -37.48 -19.66 17.91
CA ILE A 100 -38.04 -20.93 18.34
C ILE A 100 -36.90 -21.92 18.57
N ARG A 101 -36.93 -22.63 19.70
CA ARG A 101 -35.87 -23.57 20.09
C ARG A 101 -35.59 -24.63 19.02
N GLU A 102 -36.63 -25.31 18.55
CA GLU A 102 -36.50 -26.38 17.55
C GLU A 102 -35.87 -25.89 16.24
N GLU A 103 -36.20 -24.67 15.80
CA GLU A 103 -35.64 -24.07 14.59
C GLU A 103 -34.15 -23.77 14.74
N MET A 104 -33.77 -23.20 15.88
CA MET A 104 -32.37 -22.93 16.20
C MET A 104 -31.57 -24.22 16.33
N GLU A 105 -32.10 -25.25 17.01
CA GLU A 105 -31.45 -26.56 17.14
C GLU A 105 -31.23 -27.22 15.78
N ARG A 106 -32.23 -27.19 14.89
CA ARG A 106 -32.10 -27.70 13.50
C ARG A 106 -31.00 -26.97 12.73
N MET A 107 -30.97 -25.64 12.78
CA MET A 107 -29.97 -24.85 12.07
C MET A 107 -28.56 -25.11 12.60
N LEU A 108 -28.39 -25.16 13.92
CA LEU A 108 -27.11 -25.48 14.54
C LEU A 108 -26.64 -26.90 14.20
N HIS A 109 -27.55 -27.86 14.09
CA HIS A 109 -27.19 -29.19 13.62
C HIS A 109 -26.70 -29.19 12.17
N VAL A 110 -27.29 -28.38 11.29
CA VAL A 110 -26.86 -28.27 9.88
C VAL A 110 -25.50 -27.57 9.73
N VAL A 111 -25.25 -26.55 10.55
CA VAL A 111 -24.07 -25.67 10.44
C VAL A 111 -22.89 -26.19 11.25
N ASP A 112 -23.12 -26.62 12.50
CA ASP A 112 -22.09 -27.03 13.45
C ASP A 112 -22.07 -28.56 13.69
N GLY A 113 -23.06 -29.30 13.20
CA GLY A 113 -23.20 -30.75 13.45
C GLY A 113 -23.66 -31.09 14.87
N LYS A 114 -23.71 -30.12 15.79
CA LYS A 114 -24.05 -30.31 17.20
C LYS A 114 -24.86 -29.13 17.76
N VAL A 115 -25.60 -29.40 18.82
CA VAL A 115 -26.34 -28.39 19.58
C VAL A 115 -25.58 -28.11 20.89
N PRO A 116 -25.38 -26.84 21.30
CA PRO A 116 -24.69 -26.51 22.54
C PRO A 116 -25.52 -26.90 23.77
N ASP A 117 -24.91 -27.54 24.77
CA ASP A 117 -25.60 -27.94 26.01
C ASP A 117 -26.17 -26.75 26.79
N THR A 118 -25.54 -25.58 26.66
CA THR A 118 -25.95 -24.33 27.29
C THR A 118 -27.20 -23.73 26.65
N LEU A 119 -27.61 -24.18 25.46
CA LEU A 119 -28.80 -23.69 24.77
C LEU A 119 -30.08 -23.92 25.60
N ARG A 120 -30.13 -25.02 26.36
CA ARG A 120 -31.25 -25.30 27.28
C ARG A 120 -31.47 -24.19 28.31
N LYS A 121 -30.41 -23.48 28.72
CA LYS A 121 -30.51 -22.34 29.65
C LYS A 121 -31.09 -21.09 28.99
N CYS A 122 -30.95 -20.94 27.67
CA CYS A 122 -31.55 -19.83 26.92
C CYS A 122 -33.08 -19.95 26.83
N PHE A 123 -33.58 -21.19 26.78
CA PHE A 123 -34.99 -21.56 26.64
C PHE A 123 -35.62 -22.11 27.93
N SER A 124 -35.13 -21.69 29.11
CA SER A 124 -35.60 -22.21 30.40
C SER A 124 -37.06 -21.90 30.71
N GLU A 125 -37.60 -20.80 30.17
CA GLU A 125 -38.96 -20.32 30.42
C GLU A 125 -39.97 -20.72 29.32
N GLY A 126 -39.55 -21.50 28.33
CA GLY A 126 -40.41 -22.00 27.26
C GLY A 126 -39.69 -22.16 25.91
N GLU A 127 -40.43 -22.58 24.88
CA GLU A 127 -39.88 -22.89 23.54
C GLU A 127 -39.54 -21.66 22.69
N LYS A 128 -39.80 -20.45 23.21
CA LYS A 128 -39.55 -19.17 22.53
C LYS A 128 -38.69 -18.25 23.39
N VAL A 129 -37.71 -17.60 22.76
CA VAL A 129 -36.84 -16.60 23.42
C VAL A 129 -36.85 -15.28 22.65
N ASN A 130 -36.85 -14.17 23.40
CA ASN A 130 -36.76 -12.81 22.84
C ASN A 130 -35.29 -12.36 22.72
N TYR A 131 -35.07 -11.21 22.07
CA TYR A 131 -33.73 -10.69 21.85
C TYR A 131 -32.94 -10.47 23.15
N GLU A 132 -33.57 -9.91 24.19
CA GLU A 132 -32.87 -9.57 25.44
C GLU A 132 -32.33 -10.81 26.17
N LYS A 133 -33.16 -11.84 26.31
CA LYS A 133 -32.75 -13.11 26.93
C LYS A 133 -31.69 -13.82 26.10
N PHE A 134 -31.86 -13.85 24.78
CA PHE A 134 -30.90 -14.43 23.86
C PHE A 134 -29.54 -13.71 23.94
N ARG A 135 -29.53 -12.38 23.91
CA ARG A 135 -28.34 -11.54 24.03
C ARG A 135 -27.58 -11.82 25.32
N ASN A 136 -28.29 -11.87 26.45
CA ASN A 136 -27.66 -12.14 27.74
C ASN A 136 -27.01 -13.53 27.78
N TRP A 137 -27.69 -14.53 27.23
CA TRP A 137 -27.13 -15.87 27.08
C TRP A 137 -25.91 -15.90 26.14
N LEU A 138 -25.99 -15.24 24.99
CA LEU A 138 -24.93 -15.22 23.97
C LEU A 138 -23.65 -14.57 24.49
N PHE A 139 -23.74 -13.47 25.24
CA PHE A 139 -22.56 -12.83 25.80
C PHE A 139 -21.91 -13.61 26.94
N LEU A 140 -22.67 -14.47 27.64
CA LEU A 140 -22.12 -15.42 28.61
C LEU A 140 -21.52 -16.67 27.94
N ASN A 141 -21.93 -16.97 26.71
CA ASN A 141 -21.54 -18.17 25.97
C ASN A 141 -21.09 -17.77 24.55
N LYS A 142 -20.11 -16.88 24.44
CA LYS A 142 -19.64 -16.36 23.13
C LYS A 142 -19.19 -17.49 22.21
N ASP A 143 -18.72 -18.60 22.76
CA ASP A 143 -18.24 -19.79 22.08
C ASP A 143 -19.29 -20.89 21.89
N ALA A 144 -20.57 -20.61 22.16
CA ALA A 144 -21.66 -21.59 22.07
C ALA A 144 -21.67 -22.32 20.71
N PHE A 145 -21.54 -21.59 19.60
CA PHE A 145 -21.50 -22.15 18.26
C PHE A 145 -20.38 -21.52 17.43
N THR A 146 -20.03 -22.14 16.31
CA THR A 146 -18.86 -21.77 15.51
C THR A 146 -18.92 -20.31 15.05
N PHE A 147 -20.08 -19.89 14.53
CA PHE A 147 -20.27 -18.52 14.07
C PHE A 147 -20.25 -17.48 15.22
N SER A 148 -20.83 -17.77 16.39
CA SER A 148 -20.77 -16.84 17.54
C SER A 148 -19.34 -16.68 18.03
N ARG A 149 -18.60 -17.79 18.14
CA ARG A 149 -17.19 -17.79 18.56
C ARG A 149 -16.37 -16.91 17.63
N TRP A 150 -16.54 -17.10 16.33
CA TRP A 150 -15.78 -16.37 15.33
C TRP A 150 -16.13 -14.88 15.29
N LEU A 151 -17.42 -14.54 15.38
CA LEU A 151 -17.87 -13.15 15.28
C LEU A 151 -17.60 -12.35 16.56
N LEU A 152 -17.66 -12.98 17.74
CA LEU A 152 -17.62 -12.32 19.06
C LEU A 152 -16.31 -12.52 19.84
N SER A 153 -15.49 -13.52 19.53
CA SER A 153 -14.16 -13.67 20.12
C SER A 153 -13.19 -12.79 19.35
N GLY A 154 -12.72 -11.71 19.98
CA GLY A 154 -11.82 -10.73 19.36
C GLY A 154 -10.57 -11.40 18.79
N GLY A 155 -10.34 -11.23 17.48
CA GLY A 155 -9.19 -11.83 16.80
C GLY A 155 -9.36 -11.96 15.29
N VAL A 156 -10.58 -11.85 14.76
CA VAL A 156 -10.85 -11.93 13.32
C VAL A 156 -11.01 -10.53 12.76
N TYR A 157 -10.00 -10.09 12.01
CA TYR A 157 -10.05 -8.88 11.20
C TYR A 157 -10.09 -9.29 9.74
N VAL A 158 -11.18 -8.97 9.06
CA VAL A 158 -11.24 -9.07 7.60
C VAL A 158 -10.81 -7.73 7.04
N THR A 159 -9.66 -7.67 6.37
CA THR A 159 -9.29 -6.54 5.53
C THR A 159 -10.04 -6.67 4.20
N LEU A 160 -10.89 -5.69 3.90
CA LEU A 160 -11.68 -5.64 2.66
C LEU A 160 -10.88 -5.13 1.46
N THR A 161 -9.68 -4.63 1.70
CA THR A 161 -8.76 -4.22 0.64
C THR A 161 -7.90 -5.41 0.27
N ASP A 162 -8.01 -5.80 -1.00
CA ASP A 162 -6.94 -6.54 -1.65
C ASP A 162 -5.85 -5.51 -1.95
N ASP A 163 -4.92 -5.33 -1.02
CA ASP A 163 -3.84 -4.34 -1.16
C ASP A 163 -2.92 -4.65 -2.37
N SER A 164 -3.17 -5.76 -3.10
CA SER A 164 -2.45 -6.09 -4.33
C SER A 164 -2.90 -5.32 -5.58
N ASP A 165 -4.09 -4.70 -5.60
CA ASP A 165 -4.60 -4.00 -6.79
C ASP A 165 -4.14 -2.55 -6.91
N THR A 166 -3.78 -1.90 -5.79
CA THR A 166 -3.19 -0.56 -5.80
C THR A 166 -1.71 -0.65 -5.45
N PRO A 167 -0.79 -0.23 -6.36
CA PRO A 167 0.62 -0.24 -6.04
C PRO A 167 0.87 0.63 -4.81
N THR A 168 1.69 0.11 -3.89
CA THR A 168 2.15 0.89 -2.75
C THR A 168 2.90 2.14 -3.22
N PHE A 169 3.11 3.10 -2.30
CA PHE A 169 3.93 4.26 -2.59
C PHE A 169 5.33 3.87 -3.11
N TYR A 170 5.97 2.86 -2.50
CA TYR A 170 7.28 2.36 -2.92
C TYR A 170 7.24 1.67 -4.27
N GLN A 171 6.20 0.88 -4.55
CA GLN A 171 5.97 0.27 -5.87
C GLN A 171 5.76 1.32 -6.96
N THR A 172 5.04 2.38 -6.64
CA THR A 172 4.81 3.49 -7.57
C THR A 172 6.12 4.23 -7.87
N LEU A 173 6.93 4.53 -6.84
CA LEU A 173 8.25 5.14 -7.03
C LEU A 173 9.21 4.23 -7.79
N ALA A 174 9.26 2.94 -7.47
CA ALA A 174 10.06 1.95 -8.22
C ALA A 174 9.63 1.84 -9.68
N GLY A 175 8.33 2.02 -9.96
CA GLY A 175 7.80 2.00 -11.33
C GLY A 175 8.16 3.23 -12.18
N VAL A 176 8.48 4.37 -11.55
CA VAL A 176 8.85 5.63 -12.26
C VAL A 176 10.32 6.01 -12.11
N THR A 177 11.08 5.24 -11.32
CA THR A 177 12.50 5.41 -11.10
C THR A 177 13.25 4.14 -11.49
N HIS A 178 14.56 4.23 -11.63
CA HIS A 178 15.44 3.09 -11.86
C HIS A 178 15.91 2.47 -10.52
N LEU A 179 15.09 2.56 -9.47
CA LEU A 179 15.39 2.09 -8.11
C LEU A 179 14.53 0.87 -7.76
N GLU A 180 15.08 -0.06 -6.99
CA GLU A 180 14.29 -1.15 -6.40
C GLU A 180 13.51 -0.65 -5.17
N GLU A 181 12.40 -1.30 -4.83
CA GLU A 181 11.61 -0.94 -3.63
C GLU A 181 12.46 -0.95 -2.35
N SER A 182 13.38 -1.91 -2.22
CA SER A 182 14.33 -1.99 -1.10
C SER A 182 15.26 -0.78 -1.04
N ASP A 183 15.78 -0.34 -2.21
CA ASP A 183 16.62 0.85 -2.29
C ASP A 183 15.85 2.10 -1.86
N ILE A 184 14.58 2.23 -2.27
CA ILE A 184 13.74 3.37 -1.90
C ILE A 184 13.46 3.37 -0.40
N ILE A 185 13.18 2.21 0.20
CA ILE A 185 12.95 2.09 1.64
C ILE A 185 14.20 2.49 2.43
N ASP A 186 15.39 2.07 2.00
CA ASP A 186 16.64 2.43 2.67
C ASP A 186 17.01 3.90 2.45
N LEU A 187 16.73 4.44 1.25
CA LEU A 187 16.85 5.86 0.96
C LEU A 187 15.94 6.70 1.85
N GLU A 188 14.71 6.25 2.09
CA GLU A 188 13.76 6.93 2.96
C GLU A 188 14.28 7.05 4.39
N LYS A 189 14.79 5.95 4.96
CA LYS A 189 15.42 5.96 6.29
C LYS A 189 16.56 6.97 6.35
N ARG A 190 17.38 7.03 5.30
CA ARG A 190 18.51 7.97 5.22
C ARG A 190 18.03 9.41 5.09
N TYR A 191 17.03 9.67 4.26
CA TYR A 191 16.43 10.99 4.08
C TYR A 191 15.92 11.56 5.42
N TRP A 192 15.13 10.78 6.17
CA TRP A 192 14.60 11.25 7.45
C TRP A 192 15.68 11.49 8.48
N LEU A 193 16.74 10.67 8.50
CA LEU A 193 17.89 10.89 9.37
C LEU A 193 18.60 12.22 9.05
N LEU A 194 18.83 12.50 7.77
CA LEU A 194 19.46 13.75 7.32
C LEU A 194 18.60 14.97 7.66
N LYS A 195 17.30 14.89 7.38
CA LYS A 195 16.35 15.96 7.70
C LYS A 195 16.26 16.24 9.20
N ALA A 196 16.34 15.20 10.03
CA ALA A 196 16.33 15.34 11.49
C ALA A 196 17.63 15.96 12.05
N GLN A 197 18.75 15.80 11.35
CA GLN A 197 20.05 16.40 11.71
C GLN A 197 20.19 17.84 11.20
N SER A 198 19.39 18.24 10.22
CA SER A 198 19.36 19.59 9.68
C SER A 198 18.89 20.61 10.72
N ARG A 199 19.57 21.76 10.77
CA ARG A 199 19.23 22.88 11.66
C ARG A 199 17.92 23.56 11.28
N THR A 200 17.53 23.49 10.01
CA THR A 200 16.31 24.10 9.47
C THR A 200 15.12 23.13 9.51
N GLY A 201 15.36 21.86 9.82
CA GLY A 201 14.36 20.79 9.68
C GLY A 201 14.00 20.46 8.23
N ARG A 202 14.78 20.96 7.26
CA ARG A 202 14.63 20.71 5.83
C ARG A 202 15.93 20.15 5.26
N PHE A 203 15.82 19.42 4.16
CA PHE A 203 17.01 18.99 3.43
C PHE A 203 17.44 20.10 2.47
N ASP A 204 18.15 21.10 3.02
CA ASP A 204 18.62 22.29 2.31
C ASP A 204 20.08 22.16 1.84
N LEU A 205 20.58 23.21 1.18
CA LEU A 205 21.95 23.27 0.68
C LEU A 205 23.00 23.14 1.79
N GLU A 206 22.74 23.69 2.98
CA GLU A 206 23.64 23.56 4.16
C GLU A 206 23.79 22.08 4.56
N THR A 207 22.70 21.32 4.49
CA THR A 207 22.70 19.89 4.79
C THR A 207 23.26 19.06 3.64
N PHE A 208 23.01 19.48 2.39
CA PHE A 208 23.40 18.74 1.18
C PHE A 208 24.89 18.85 0.86
N GLY A 209 25.47 20.05 0.90
CA GLY A 209 26.86 20.30 0.52
C GLY A 209 27.87 19.36 1.19
N PRO A 210 27.84 19.17 2.53
CA PRO A 210 28.75 18.27 3.23
C PRO A 210 28.60 16.78 2.88
N LEU A 211 27.46 16.37 2.31
CA LEU A 211 27.21 14.97 1.94
C LEU A 211 27.84 14.61 0.60
N VAL A 212 27.95 15.59 -0.30
CA VAL A 212 28.46 15.39 -1.65
C VAL A 212 29.91 15.85 -1.81
N SER A 213 30.38 16.74 -0.93
CA SER A 213 31.72 17.33 -0.99
C SER A 213 32.55 16.96 0.25
N PRO A 214 33.64 16.18 0.12
CA PRO A 214 34.12 15.47 -1.08
C PRO A 214 33.28 14.22 -1.42
N PRO A 215 33.29 13.70 -2.68
CA PRO A 215 34.26 13.97 -3.76
C PRO A 215 33.89 15.14 -4.68
N ILE A 216 32.66 15.66 -4.65
CA ILE A 216 32.25 16.75 -5.52
C ILE A 216 32.87 18.06 -5.02
N ARG A 217 33.33 18.91 -5.94
CA ARG A 217 33.91 20.21 -5.60
C ARG A 217 32.84 21.11 -4.98
N PRO A 218 33.14 21.87 -3.90
CA PRO A 218 32.18 22.76 -3.27
C PRO A 218 31.49 23.75 -4.21
N SER A 219 32.18 24.21 -5.27
CA SER A 219 31.64 25.12 -6.28
C SER A 219 30.51 24.51 -7.11
N LEU A 220 30.41 23.18 -7.18
CA LEU A 220 29.37 22.46 -7.91
C LEU A 220 28.20 22.03 -7.02
N SER A 221 28.34 22.14 -5.70
CA SER A 221 27.31 21.68 -4.76
C SER A 221 25.99 22.44 -4.94
N GLU A 222 26.05 23.73 -5.27
CA GLU A 222 24.85 24.55 -5.50
C GLU A 222 24.13 24.18 -6.80
N GLY A 223 24.85 24.09 -7.92
CA GLY A 223 24.29 23.61 -9.19
C GLY A 223 23.71 22.20 -9.07
N LEU A 224 24.41 21.32 -8.35
CA LEU A 224 23.94 19.96 -8.10
C LEU A 224 22.67 19.95 -7.24
N PHE A 225 22.64 20.74 -6.17
CA PHE A 225 21.45 20.90 -5.33
C PHE A 225 20.26 21.39 -6.16
N ASN A 226 20.47 22.40 -7.00
CA ASN A 226 19.45 22.93 -7.90
C ASN A 226 18.97 21.88 -8.92
N ALA A 227 19.83 20.98 -9.38
CA ALA A 227 19.41 19.88 -10.26
C ALA A 227 18.50 18.86 -9.54
N PHE A 228 18.58 18.74 -8.21
CA PHE A 228 17.66 17.93 -7.40
C PHE A 228 16.37 18.66 -7.03
N ASP A 229 16.46 19.93 -6.61
CA ASP A 229 15.31 20.78 -6.23
C ASP A 229 14.53 21.23 -7.48
N GLU A 230 13.66 20.36 -8.00
CA GLU A 230 12.93 20.59 -9.24
C GLU A 230 11.91 21.74 -9.10
N ASN A 231 11.32 21.88 -7.92
CA ASN A 231 10.24 22.83 -7.66
C ASN A 231 10.74 24.24 -7.22
N ARG A 232 12.05 24.39 -6.93
CA ARG A 232 12.74 25.63 -6.52
C ARG A 232 12.28 26.20 -5.18
N ASP A 233 11.89 25.34 -4.24
CA ASP A 233 11.49 25.76 -2.91
C ASP A 233 12.66 25.80 -1.89
N ASN A 234 13.89 25.62 -2.39
CA ASN A 234 15.16 25.61 -1.64
C ASN A 234 15.29 24.45 -0.64
N HIS A 235 14.58 23.35 -0.86
CA HIS A 235 14.85 22.09 -0.17
C HIS A 235 14.57 20.90 -1.08
N ILE A 236 15.27 19.80 -0.83
CA ILE A 236 15.07 18.55 -1.57
C ILE A 236 14.05 17.70 -0.80
N ASP A 237 12.90 17.43 -1.41
CA ASP A 237 11.92 16.50 -0.85
C ASP A 237 12.29 15.02 -1.12
N PHE A 238 11.54 14.09 -0.52
CA PHE A 238 11.83 12.67 -0.68
C PHE A 238 11.64 12.16 -2.13
N LYS A 239 10.70 12.74 -2.87
CA LYS A 239 10.46 12.39 -4.27
C LYS A 239 11.59 12.91 -5.14
N GLU A 240 12.04 14.14 -4.90
CA GLU A 240 13.13 14.79 -5.62
C GLU A 240 14.45 14.06 -5.45
N ILE A 241 14.82 13.65 -4.22
CA ILE A 241 16.04 12.86 -4.04
C ILE A 241 15.95 11.48 -4.69
N SER A 242 14.78 10.83 -4.66
CA SER A 242 14.56 9.52 -5.28
C SER A 242 14.69 9.61 -6.80
N CYS A 243 14.00 10.57 -7.42
CA CYS A 243 14.06 10.82 -8.85
C CYS A 243 15.45 11.31 -9.30
N GLY A 244 16.09 12.18 -8.53
CA GLY A 244 17.40 12.73 -8.85
C GLY A 244 18.49 11.65 -8.81
N LEU A 245 18.53 10.82 -7.75
CA LEU A 245 19.49 9.71 -7.66
C LEU A 245 19.24 8.67 -8.75
N SER A 246 17.97 8.40 -9.06
CA SER A 246 17.60 7.58 -10.21
C SER A 246 18.20 8.16 -11.50
N ALA A 247 17.92 9.43 -11.81
CA ALA A 247 18.34 10.06 -13.06
C ALA A 247 19.87 10.19 -13.18
N CYS A 248 20.60 10.49 -12.10
CA CYS A 248 22.04 10.76 -12.15
C CYS A 248 22.92 9.51 -11.95
N CYS A 249 22.45 8.49 -11.23
CA CYS A 249 23.26 7.30 -10.91
C CYS A 249 22.81 6.02 -11.62
N ARG A 250 21.51 5.74 -11.70
CA ARG A 250 20.98 4.46 -12.22
C ARG A 250 20.32 4.54 -13.59
N GLY A 251 19.95 5.75 -14.03
CA GLY A 251 19.23 5.97 -15.27
C GLY A 251 20.07 5.74 -16.53
N PRO A 252 19.40 5.60 -17.68
CA PRO A 252 20.06 5.50 -18.97
C PRO A 252 20.94 6.73 -19.26
N LEU A 253 21.86 6.60 -20.20
CA LEU A 253 22.82 7.66 -20.54
C LEU A 253 22.12 9.02 -20.81
N ALA A 254 21.00 9.01 -21.53
CA ALA A 254 20.25 10.22 -21.84
C ALA A 254 19.71 10.95 -20.59
N GLU A 255 19.24 10.21 -19.58
CA GLU A 255 18.77 10.80 -18.31
C GLU A 255 19.93 11.39 -17.51
N ARG A 256 21.06 10.66 -17.46
CA ARG A 256 22.27 11.14 -16.77
C ARG A 256 22.85 12.38 -17.44
N GLN A 257 22.85 12.44 -18.76
CA GLN A 257 23.24 13.63 -19.53
C GLN A 257 22.30 14.80 -19.28
N LYS A 258 20.98 14.55 -19.28
CA LYS A 258 19.98 15.58 -18.95
C LYS A 258 20.13 16.08 -17.52
N PHE A 259 20.43 15.21 -16.57
CA PHE A 259 20.69 15.59 -15.19
C PHE A 259 21.98 16.43 -15.09
N CYS A 260 23.06 16.02 -15.75
CA CYS A 260 24.30 16.78 -15.82
C CYS A 260 24.07 18.18 -16.40
N PHE A 261 23.27 18.28 -17.47
CA PHE A 261 22.86 19.57 -18.05
C PHE A 261 22.20 20.48 -17.01
N LYS A 262 21.26 19.95 -16.21
CA LYS A 262 20.58 20.70 -15.13
C LYS A 262 21.52 21.24 -14.06
N VAL A 263 22.69 20.62 -13.85
CA VAL A 263 23.68 21.10 -12.87
C VAL A 263 24.28 22.44 -13.29
N PHE A 264 24.41 22.66 -14.60
CA PHE A 264 25.08 23.83 -15.17
C PHE A 264 24.11 24.85 -15.77
N ASP A 265 22.88 24.45 -16.09
CA ASP A 265 21.77 25.34 -16.48
C ASP A 265 21.22 26.04 -15.22
N VAL A 266 21.89 27.12 -14.82
CA VAL A 266 21.68 27.81 -13.53
C VAL A 266 20.36 28.58 -13.55
N ASP A 267 20.05 29.24 -14.67
CA ASP A 267 18.79 29.97 -14.81
C ASP A 267 17.59 29.06 -15.15
N ARG A 268 17.89 27.82 -15.60
CA ARG A 268 16.93 26.77 -15.95
C ARG A 268 16.02 27.18 -17.09
N ASP A 269 16.57 27.88 -18.08
CA ASP A 269 15.88 28.21 -19.32
C ASP A 269 15.88 27.05 -20.33
N GLY A 270 16.61 25.97 -20.03
CA GLY A 270 16.71 24.77 -20.84
C GLY A 270 17.77 24.86 -21.95
N VAL A 271 18.58 25.91 -21.97
CA VAL A 271 19.77 26.05 -22.81
C VAL A 271 21.01 26.25 -21.92
N LEU A 272 22.20 25.94 -22.43
CA LEU A 272 23.44 26.32 -21.76
C LEU A 272 23.97 27.57 -22.44
N SER A 273 23.91 28.69 -21.73
CA SER A 273 24.56 29.91 -22.17
C SER A 273 26.08 29.71 -22.30
N ARG A 274 26.74 30.59 -23.04
CA ARG A 274 28.21 30.59 -23.16
C ARG A 274 28.91 30.64 -21.79
N VAL A 275 28.31 31.32 -20.82
CA VAL A 275 28.86 31.46 -19.47
C VAL A 275 28.74 30.13 -18.72
N GLU A 276 27.55 29.54 -18.71
CA GLU A 276 27.28 28.25 -18.06
C GLU A 276 28.09 27.11 -18.68
N LEU A 277 28.24 27.12 -20.01
CA LEU A 277 29.06 26.15 -20.73
C LEU A 277 30.54 26.27 -20.35
N LYS A 278 31.04 27.50 -20.16
CA LYS A 278 32.40 27.73 -19.70
C LYS A 278 32.60 27.16 -18.29
N ASP A 279 31.66 27.41 -17.38
CA ASP A 279 31.72 26.89 -16.01
C ASP A 279 31.66 25.36 -15.99
N MET A 280 30.84 24.76 -16.86
CA MET A 280 30.82 23.31 -17.09
C MET A 280 32.18 22.76 -17.52
N VAL A 281 32.82 23.35 -18.53
CA VAL A 281 34.13 22.87 -19.02
C VAL A 281 35.19 22.99 -17.94
N VAL A 282 35.22 24.10 -17.18
CA VAL A 282 36.14 24.26 -16.04
C VAL A 282 35.94 23.15 -15.02
N ALA A 283 34.69 22.90 -14.62
CA ALA A 283 34.36 21.86 -13.66
C ALA A 283 34.80 20.46 -14.12
N LEU A 284 34.52 20.11 -15.38
CA LEU A 284 34.90 18.81 -15.95
C LEU A 284 36.42 18.64 -16.05
N LEU A 285 37.16 19.69 -16.43
CA LEU A 285 38.62 19.66 -16.46
C LEU A 285 39.24 19.51 -15.07
N GLU A 286 38.65 20.14 -14.04
CA GLU A 286 39.07 19.95 -12.65
C GLU A 286 38.83 18.51 -12.18
N VAL A 287 37.63 17.98 -12.39
CA VAL A 287 37.28 16.60 -12.04
C VAL A 287 38.18 15.60 -12.75
N TRP A 288 38.50 15.85 -14.02
CA TRP A 288 39.41 15.01 -14.79
C TRP A 288 40.84 15.03 -14.21
N LYS A 289 41.35 16.21 -13.82
CA LYS A 289 42.68 16.35 -13.19
C LYS A 289 42.78 15.58 -11.88
N ASP A 290 41.72 15.62 -11.07
CA ASP A 290 41.67 14.94 -9.78
C ASP A 290 41.58 13.41 -9.93
N ASN A 291 41.01 12.90 -11.03
CA ASN A 291 40.78 11.46 -11.26
C ASN A 291 41.83 10.75 -12.14
N ARG A 292 42.80 11.48 -12.73
CA ARG A 292 43.95 10.94 -13.48
C ARG A 292 43.63 9.81 -14.47
N THR A 293 42.75 10.08 -15.44
CA THR A 293 42.50 9.18 -16.57
C THR A 293 43.20 9.72 -17.82
N ASP A 294 44.45 9.30 -18.04
CA ASP A 294 45.29 9.58 -19.23
C ASP A 294 45.67 11.07 -19.44
N ASP A 295 46.24 11.50 -20.58
CA ASP A 295 46.50 12.91 -20.93
C ASP A 295 45.60 13.25 -22.13
N ILE A 296 44.74 14.27 -22.01
CA ILE A 296 43.81 14.67 -23.08
C ILE A 296 44.27 15.98 -23.74
N PRO A 297 44.16 16.11 -25.08
CA PRO A 297 44.57 17.32 -25.81
C PRO A 297 43.98 18.62 -25.25
N GLU A 298 42.75 18.56 -24.76
CA GLU A 298 41.97 19.68 -24.24
C GLU A 298 42.57 20.31 -22.97
N LEU A 299 43.46 19.62 -22.24
CA LEU A 299 44.19 20.22 -21.10
C LEU A 299 45.14 21.33 -21.51
N HIS A 300 45.62 21.25 -22.74
CA HIS A 300 46.64 22.15 -23.29
C HIS A 300 46.02 23.23 -24.19
N MET A 301 44.70 23.17 -24.42
CA MET A 301 43.95 24.16 -25.19
C MET A 301 43.51 25.33 -24.32
N ASP A 302 43.34 26.51 -24.93
CA ASP A 302 42.71 27.62 -24.24
C ASP A 302 41.23 27.30 -23.99
N LEU A 303 40.74 27.65 -22.79
CA LEU A 303 39.35 27.41 -22.40
C LEU A 303 38.36 28.04 -23.39
N SER A 304 38.70 29.21 -23.95
CA SER A 304 37.88 29.88 -24.95
C SER A 304 37.77 29.06 -26.23
N ASP A 305 38.85 28.43 -26.67
CA ASP A 305 38.87 27.62 -27.89
C ASP A 305 38.01 26.36 -27.75
N ILE A 306 38.04 25.72 -26.58
CA ILE A 306 37.19 24.55 -26.28
C ILE A 306 35.71 24.96 -26.32
N VAL A 307 35.36 26.05 -25.65
CA VAL A 307 33.97 26.56 -25.60
C VAL A 307 33.47 26.94 -27.00
N GLU A 308 34.28 27.65 -27.79
CA GLU A 308 33.94 27.98 -29.18
C GLU A 308 33.80 26.73 -30.05
N GLY A 309 34.66 25.72 -29.85
CA GLY A 309 34.57 24.45 -30.56
C GLY A 309 33.24 23.74 -30.31
N ILE A 310 32.82 23.65 -29.04
CA ILE A 310 31.54 23.04 -28.65
C ILE A 310 30.36 23.84 -29.23
N LEU A 311 30.37 25.17 -29.09
CA LEU A 311 29.30 26.02 -29.63
C LEU A 311 29.22 25.89 -31.16
N ASN A 312 30.34 25.89 -31.87
CA ASN A 312 30.30 25.73 -33.32
C ASN A 312 29.77 24.37 -33.80
N ALA A 313 29.96 23.31 -33.01
CA ALA A 313 29.48 21.97 -33.33
C ALA A 313 28.02 21.73 -32.95
N HIS A 314 27.52 22.39 -31.88
CA HIS A 314 26.24 22.05 -31.25
C HIS A 314 25.24 23.20 -31.13
N ASP A 315 25.61 24.42 -31.49
CA ASP A 315 24.69 25.55 -31.53
C ASP A 315 23.65 25.37 -32.65
N THR A 316 22.42 25.09 -32.25
CA THR A 316 21.28 24.89 -33.15
C THR A 316 20.51 26.19 -33.45
N THR A 317 21.01 27.35 -33.00
CA THR A 317 20.34 28.66 -33.18
C THR A 317 20.81 29.43 -34.41
N LYS A 318 21.74 28.87 -35.19
CA LYS A 318 22.23 29.42 -36.46
C LYS A 318 21.26 29.22 -37.63
#